data_AF-A0A945BJN7-F1
#
_entry.id   AF-A0A945BJN7-F1
#
_cell.length_a   1.000
_cell.length_b   1.000
_cell.length_c   1.000
_cell.angle_alpha   90.00
_cell.angle_beta   90.00
_cell.angle_gamma   90.00
#
_symmetry.space_group_name_H-M   'P 1'
#
loop_
_entity.id
_entity.type
_entity.pdbx_description
1 polymer ?
#
loop_
_entity_poly.entity_id
_entity_poly.type
_entity_poly.pdbx_seq_one_letter_code
_entity_poly.pdbx_strand_id
1 'polypeptide(L)'
;MNWYLEVLKKYAVFSGRSRRKEYWYFALFSLLIFIALGVVDGMVGFFSIEPGIGLLGSIFALLMFIPSLAVGVRRLHDTNRSGWRTLLCLV
;
A
#
# COMPACT_ATOMS: atom_id res chain seq x y z
N MET A 1 0.81 -17.11 -6.48
CA MET A 1 1.88 -16.74 -5.52
C MET A 1 2.42 -15.34 -5.74
N ASN A 2 2.31 -14.73 -6.92
CA ASN A 2 2.87 -13.40 -7.21
C ASN A 2 1.88 -12.22 -7.09
N TRP A 3 0.90 -12.31 -6.17
CA TRP A 3 -0.18 -11.31 -6.07
C TRP A 3 0.35 -9.90 -5.70
N TYR A 4 1.40 -9.84 -4.89
CA TYR A 4 2.08 -8.58 -4.56
C TYR A 4 2.71 -7.92 -5.80
N LEU A 5 3.46 -8.69 -6.58
CA LEU A 5 4.08 -8.22 -7.83
C LEU A 5 3.03 -7.83 -8.88
N GLU A 6 1.87 -8.47 -8.87
CA GLU A 6 0.79 -8.12 -9.80
C GLU A 6 0.20 -6.74 -9.51
N VAL A 7 0.11 -6.34 -8.24
CA VAL A 7 -0.26 -4.97 -7.86
C VAL A 7 0.80 -3.97 -8.31
N LEU A 8 2.08 -4.30 -8.13
CA LEU A 8 3.19 -3.44 -8.58
C LEU A 8 3.27 -3.34 -10.11
N LYS A 9 2.95 -4.39 -10.86
CA LYS A 9 2.80 -4.32 -12.33
C LYS A 9 1.64 -3.41 -12.74
N LYS A 10 0.59 -3.34 -11.92
CA LYS A 10 -0.58 -2.48 -12.09
C LYS A 10 -0.47 -1.20 -11.23
N TYR A 11 0.74 -0.64 -11.10
CA TYR A 11 1.06 0.43 -10.15
C TYR A 11 0.09 1.62 -10.19
N ALA A 12 -0.16 2.19 -11.37
CA ALA A 12 -1.08 3.31 -11.57
C ALA A 12 -2.30 2.93 -12.45
N VAL A 13 -2.66 1.65 -12.44
CA VAL A 13 -3.82 1.16 -13.22
C VAL A 13 -5.06 1.21 -12.32
N PHE A 14 -5.91 2.20 -12.54
CA PHE A 14 -7.16 2.40 -11.79
C PHE A 14 -8.37 1.70 -12.44
N SER A 15 -8.26 1.28 -13.69
CA SER A 15 -9.31 0.57 -14.41
C SER A 15 -9.27 -0.94 -14.15
N GLY A 16 -10.41 -1.60 -14.36
CA GLY A 16 -10.56 -3.03 -14.15
C GLY A 16 -10.90 -3.41 -12.71
N ARG A 17 -10.60 -4.66 -12.36
CA ARG A 17 -11.03 -5.35 -11.13
C ARG A 17 -9.85 -6.00 -10.43
N SER A 18 -9.80 -5.96 -9.10
CA SER A 18 -8.77 -6.66 -8.30
C SER A 18 -9.42 -7.79 -7.50
N ARG A 19 -8.86 -8.99 -7.58
CA ARG A 19 -9.40 -10.12 -6.80
C ARG A 19 -9.19 -9.86 -5.30
N ARG A 20 -10.06 -10.42 -4.45
CA ARG A 20 -9.91 -10.35 -2.98
C ARG A 20 -8.50 -10.77 -2.52
N LYS A 21 -7.94 -11.80 -3.15
CA LYS A 21 -6.58 -12.27 -2.86
C LYS A 21 -5.52 -11.21 -3.17
N GLU A 22 -5.61 -10.50 -4.29
CA GLU A 22 -4.67 -9.40 -4.64
C GLU A 22 -4.66 -8.32 -3.56
N TYR A 23 -5.84 -7.87 -3.12
CA TYR A 23 -5.99 -6.86 -2.08
C TYR A 23 -5.35 -7.31 -0.75
N TRP A 24 -5.72 -8.49 -0.26
CA TRP A 24 -5.27 -8.96 1.06
C TRP A 24 -3.79 -9.33 1.08
N TYR A 25 -3.27 -9.94 0.02
CA TYR A 25 -1.83 -10.20 -0.06
C TYR A 25 -1.05 -8.90 -0.20
N PHE A 26 -1.52 -7.91 -0.97
CA PHE A 26 -0.86 -6.62 -1.03
C PHE A 26 -0.82 -5.93 0.34
N ALA A 27 -1.95 -5.89 1.05
CA ALA A 27 -2.00 -5.32 2.39
C ALA A 27 -1.07 -6.06 3.38
N LEU A 28 -1.09 -7.39 3.37
CA LEU A 28 -0.25 -8.23 4.25
C LEU A 28 1.25 -7.99 3.99
N PHE A 29 1.69 -8.06 2.73
CA PHE A 29 3.11 -7.86 2.41
C PHE A 29 3.56 -6.42 2.65
N SER A 30 2.72 -5.43 2.33
CA SER A 30 3.03 -4.03 2.65
C SER A 30 3.17 -3.82 4.16
N LEU A 31 2.33 -4.44 4.99
CA LEU A 31 2.46 -4.43 6.45
C LEU A 31 3.78 -5.06 6.92
N LEU A 32 4.12 -6.24 6.40
CA LEU A 32 5.37 -6.92 6.74
C LEU A 32 6.60 -6.09 6.36
N ILE A 33 6.59 -5.45 5.19
CA ILE A 33 7.68 -4.56 4.75
C ILE A 33 7.76 -3.33 5.65
N PHE A 34 6.63 -2.74 6.04
CA PHE A 34 6.60 -1.62 6.99
C PHE A 34 7.24 -1.97 8.34
N ILE A 35 6.90 -3.14 8.90
CA ILE A 35 7.50 -3.63 10.15
C ILE A 35 9.01 -3.83 9.96
N ALA A 36 9.44 -4.48 8.88
CA ALA A 36 10.84 -4.70 8.59
C ALA A 36 11.62 -3.39 8.43
N LEU A 37 11.06 -2.40 7.72
CA LEU A 37 11.66 -1.07 7.55
C LEU A 37 11.75 -0.31 8.88
N GLY A 38 10.75 -0.43 9.76
CA GLY A 38 10.81 0.17 11.10
C GLY A 38 11.95 -0.38 11.95
N VAL A 39 12.21 -1.70 11.88
CA VAL A 39 13.37 -2.31 12.55
C VAL A 39 14.68 -1.80 11.95
N VAL A 40 14.78 -1.74 10.62
CA VAL A 40 15.99 -1.25 9.92
C VAL A 40 16.25 0.24 10.23
N ASP A 41 15.23 1.09 10.17
CA ASP A 41 15.34 2.52 10.51
C ASP A 41 15.83 2.70 11.96
N GLY A 42 15.34 1.86 12.90
CA GLY A 42 15.81 1.83 14.29
C GLY A 42 17.26 1.38 14.45
N MET A 43 17.72 0.43 13.63
CA MET A 43 19.12 -0.05 13.66
C MET A 43 20.11 0.93 13.03
N VAL A 44 19.71 1.63 11.96
CA VAL A 44 20.57 2.56 11.21
C VAL A 44 20.58 3.97 11.82
N GLY A 45 19.69 4.24 12.77
CA GLY A 45 19.57 5.57 13.41
C GLY A 45 18.81 6.59 12.56
N PHE A 46 18.08 6.15 11.54
CA PHE A 46 17.16 6.99 10.76
C PHE A 46 15.77 7.11 11.38
N PHE A 47 15.54 6.41 12.49
CA PHE A 47 14.30 6.51 13.24
C PHE A 47 14.30 7.74 14.16
N SER A 48 13.40 8.67 13.89
CA SER A 48 13.18 9.84 14.73
C SER A 48 12.06 9.54 15.73
N ILE A 49 12.38 9.56 17.02
CA ILE A 49 11.45 9.23 18.12
C ILE A 49 10.33 10.26 18.23
N GLU A 50 10.64 11.55 18.05
CA GLU A 50 9.67 12.65 18.19
C GLU A 50 8.49 12.54 17.21
N PRO A 51 8.72 12.42 15.88
CA PRO A 51 7.64 12.25 14.93
C PRO A 51 7.22 10.77 14.76
N GLY A 52 7.93 9.82 15.40
CA GLY A 52 7.64 8.39 15.32
C GLY A 52 7.79 7.80 13.91
N ILE A 53 8.57 8.45 13.05
CA ILE A 53 8.74 8.10 11.63
C ILE A 53 10.21 7.82 11.33
N GLY A 54 10.42 6.75 10.55
CA GLY A 54 11.71 6.41 9.94
C GLY A 54 11.79 6.91 8.50
N LEU A 55 13.00 7.29 8.08
CA LEU A 55 13.24 7.81 6.73
C LEU A 55 12.90 6.75 5.67
N LEU A 56 13.33 5.50 5.83
CA LEU A 56 13.05 4.45 4.85
C LEU A 56 11.56 4.08 4.83
N GLY A 57 10.94 3.99 6.00
CA GLY A 57 9.49 3.77 6.13
C GLY A 57 8.67 4.85 5.41
N SER A 58 9.06 6.12 5.54
CA SER A 58 8.36 7.24 4.89
C SER A 58 8.50 7.23 3.35
N ILE A 59 9.69 6.92 2.83
CA ILE A 59 9.91 6.76 1.39
C ILE A 59 9.07 5.60 0.85
N PHE A 60 9.04 4.47 1.56
CA PHE A 60 8.24 3.31 1.19
C PHE A 60 6.74 3.65 1.20
N ALA A 61 6.27 4.40 2.20
CA ALA A 61 4.89 4.87 2.28
C ALA A 61 4.49 5.67 1.03
N LEU A 62 5.35 6.60 0.61
CA LEU A 62 5.12 7.44 -0.58
C LEU A 62 5.07 6.60 -1.86
N LEU A 63 5.99 5.64 -2.01
CA LEU A 63 6.01 4.73 -3.16
C LEU A 63 4.77 3.82 -3.18
N MET A 64 4.30 3.35 -2.03
CA MET A 64 3.15 2.46 -1.96
C MET A 64 1.80 3.19 -1.95
N PHE A 65 1.80 4.52 -1.82
CA PHE A 65 0.59 5.33 -1.80
C PHE A 65 -0.24 5.15 -3.07
N ILE A 66 0.35 5.35 -4.25
CA ILE A 66 -0.33 5.22 -5.55
C ILE A 66 -0.90 3.80 -5.77
N PRO A 67 -0.12 2.72 -5.64
CA PRO A 67 -0.66 1.36 -5.85
C PRO A 67 -1.72 0.98 -4.81
N SER A 68 -1.66 1.51 -3.57
CA SER A 68 -2.71 1.30 -2.57
C SER A 68 -4.05 1.90 -3.01
N LEU A 69 -4.03 3.12 -3.58
CA LEU A 69 -5.21 3.76 -4.16
C LEU A 69 -5.71 2.99 -5.39
N ALA A 70 -4.81 2.61 -6.28
CA ALA A 70 -5.16 1.89 -7.50
C ALA A 70 -5.86 0.55 -7.22
N VAL A 71 -5.37 -0.20 -6.23
CA VAL A 71 -5.99 -1.46 -5.79
C VAL A 71 -7.33 -1.24 -5.08
N GLY A 72 -7.45 -0.19 -4.25
CA GLY A 72 -8.70 0.18 -3.59
C GLY A 72 -9.80 0.54 -4.59
N VAL A 73 -9.47 1.36 -5.58
CA VAL A 73 -10.38 1.75 -6.67
C VAL A 73 -10.86 0.52 -7.46
N ARG A 74 -9.94 -0.35 -7.88
CA ARG A 74 -10.28 -1.59 -8.59
C ARG A 74 -11.14 -2.54 -7.76
N ARG A 75 -10.99 -2.52 -6.44
CA ARG A 75 -11.81 -3.34 -5.54
C ARG A 75 -13.23 -2.78 -5.40
N LEU A 76 -13.40 -1.47 -5.39
CA LEU A 76 -14.73 -0.85 -5.38
C LEU A 76 -15.50 -1.09 -6.69
N HIS A 77 -14.78 -1.15 -7.81
CA HIS A 77 -15.36 -1.52 -9.10
C HIS A 77 -15.96 -2.94 -9.10
N ASP A 78 -15.50 -3.86 -8.23
CA ASP A 78 -16.16 -5.18 -8.07
C ASP A 78 -17.58 -5.08 -7.51
N THR A 79 -17.91 -3.98 -6.83
CA THR A 79 -19.25 -3.72 -6.27
C THR A 79 -20.05 -2.70 -7.09
N ASN A 80 -19.61 -2.40 -8.32
CA ASN A 80 -20.17 -1.34 -9.18
C ASN A 80 -20.23 0.04 -8.49
N ARG A 81 -19.31 0.31 -7.57
CA ARG A 81 -19.19 1.60 -6.87
C ARG A 81 -18.11 2.46 -7.52
N SER A 82 -18.27 3.78 -7.46
CA SER A 82 -17.27 4.70 -7.97
C SER A 82 -15.96 4.61 -7.18
N GLY A 83 -14.83 4.67 -7.89
CA GLY A 83 -13.48 4.66 -7.31
C GLY A 83 -13.23 5.79 -6.30
N TRP A 84 -13.92 6.92 -6.46
CA TRP A 84 -13.89 8.07 -5.55
C TRP A 84 -14.22 7.71 -4.09
N ARG A 85 -15.00 6.65 -3.85
CA ARG A 85 -15.30 6.20 -2.48
C ARG A 85 -14.08 5.65 -1.75
N THR A 86 -12.96 5.40 -2.44
CA THR A 86 -11.67 5.07 -1.81
C THR A 86 -11.15 6.23 -0.95
N LEU A 87 -11.45 7.47 -1.33
CA LEU A 87 -11.02 8.66 -0.57
C LEU A 87 -11.67 8.75 0.81
N LEU A 88 -12.84 8.14 1.00
CA LEU A 88 -13.48 8.05 2.33
C LEU A 88 -12.69 7.17 3.30
N CYS A 89 -11.73 6.37 2.84
CA CYS A 89 -10.84 5.62 3.72
C CYS A 89 -9.56 6.40 4.09
N LEU A 90 -9.35 7.59 3.52
CA LEU A 90 -8.20 8.46 3.80
C LEU A 90 -8.51 9.60 4.78
N VAL A 91 -9.79 9.79 5.11
CA VAL A 91 -10.32 10.76 6.09
C VAL A 91 -10.96 9.97 7.22
#